data_AF-A0A918JJF6-F1
#
_entry.id   AF-A0A918JJF6-F1
#
_cell.length_a   1.000
_cell.length_b   1.000
_cell.length_c   1.000
_cell.angle_alpha   90.00
_cell.angle_beta   90.00
_cell.angle_gamma   90.00
#
_symmetry.space_group_name_H-M   'P 1'
#
loop_
_entity.id
_entity.type
_entity.pdbx_description
1 polymer ?
#
loop_
_entity_poly.entity_id
_entity_poly.type
_entity_poly.pdbx_seq_one_letter_code
_entity_poly.pdbx_strand_id
1 'polypeptide(L)'
;MQLTYLCPKHADWVYSHPDQAMHYLLRDELQGSLLYQNGCYSDAIPYLGCAFDIAAILLELGDEDSAPLLRSVKGLSMQLSMAYQALHETRYAEAVSHRAMLLLRAVSQAAAQP
;
A
#
# COMPACT_ATOMS: atom_id res chain seq x y z
N MET A 1 6.34 15.59 -0.98
CA MET A 1 7.19 14.43 -0.69
C MET A 1 6.52 13.20 -1.27
N GLN A 2 7.28 12.35 -1.96
CA GLN A 2 6.74 11.11 -2.55
C GLN A 2 7.31 9.93 -1.76
N LEU A 3 6.44 9.23 -1.04
CA LEU A 3 6.81 8.01 -0.32
C LEU A 3 6.77 6.83 -1.28
N THR A 4 7.87 6.09 -1.34
CA THR A 4 8.01 4.82 -2.02
C THR A 4 8.72 3.88 -1.06
N TYR A 5 8.22 2.66 -0.95
CA TYR A 5 8.70 1.61 -0.05
C TYR A 5 9.37 0.49 -0.85
N LEU A 6 8.86 0.20 -2.04
CA LEU A 6 9.59 -0.61 -3.01
C LEU A 6 10.68 0.22 -3.67
N CYS A 7 11.85 -0.37 -3.81
CA CYS A 7 12.87 0.18 -4.68
C CYS A 7 12.46 -0.03 -6.16
N PRO A 8 13.03 0.75 -7.11
CA PRO A 8 12.64 0.69 -8.52
C PRO A 8 12.67 -0.73 -9.10
N LYS A 9 13.71 -1.50 -8.79
CA LYS A 9 13.84 -2.88 -9.26
C LYS A 9 12.71 -3.80 -8.79
N HIS A 10 12.23 -3.64 -7.55
CA HIS A 10 11.11 -4.44 -7.07
C HIS A 10 9.78 -3.96 -7.64
N ALA A 11 9.61 -2.65 -7.86
CA ALA A 11 8.45 -2.13 -8.57
C ALA A 11 8.37 -2.68 -10.00
N ASP A 12 9.48 -2.65 -10.76
CA ASP A 12 9.57 -3.22 -12.11
C ASP A 12 9.24 -4.72 -12.13
N TRP A 13 9.68 -5.45 -11.10
CA TRP A 13 9.38 -6.87 -10.97
C TRP A 13 7.88 -7.12 -10.77
N VAL A 14 7.19 -6.30 -9.97
CA VAL A 14 5.73 -6.39 -9.77
C VAL A 14 4.98 -6.17 -11.08
N TYR A 15 5.36 -5.14 -11.86
CA TYR A 15 4.77 -4.91 -13.18
C TYR A 15 4.94 -6.11 -14.13
N SER A 16 6.01 -6.87 -13.97
CA SER A 16 6.32 -8.04 -14.81
C SER A 16 5.70 -9.35 -14.30
N HIS A 17 5.27 -9.42 -13.03
CA HIS A 17 4.78 -10.65 -12.37
C HIS A 17 3.58 -10.36 -11.43
N PRO A 18 2.47 -9.80 -11.93
CA PRO A 18 1.35 -9.34 -11.08
C PRO A 18 0.71 -10.46 -10.25
N ASP A 19 0.50 -11.65 -10.82
CA ASP A 19 -0.07 -12.80 -10.11
C ASP A 19 0.80 -13.23 -8.93
N GLN A 20 2.12 -13.28 -9.14
CA GLN A 20 3.05 -13.63 -8.08
C GLN A 20 3.11 -12.54 -7.02
N ALA A 21 3.09 -11.28 -7.45
CA ALA A 21 3.11 -10.13 -6.55
C ALA A 21 1.90 -10.12 -5.59
N MET A 22 0.74 -10.65 -5.98
CA MET A 22 -0.40 -10.83 -5.08
C MET A 22 -0.04 -11.67 -3.85
N HIS A 23 0.76 -12.72 -4.00
CA HIS A 23 1.21 -13.54 -2.86
C HIS A 23 2.13 -12.75 -1.92
N TYR A 24 3.01 -11.91 -2.47
CA TYR A 24 3.88 -11.04 -1.68
C TYR A 24 3.09 -9.96 -0.94
N LEU A 25 2.08 -9.35 -1.59
CA LEU A 25 1.15 -8.42 -0.96
C LEU A 25 0.48 -9.06 0.26
N LEU A 26 -0.15 -10.23 0.10
CA LEU A 26 -0.89 -10.89 1.19
C LEU A 26 0.04 -11.27 2.36
N ARG A 27 1.23 -11.77 2.05
CA ARG A 27 2.23 -12.13 3.06
C ARG A 27 2.68 -10.90 3.85
N ASP A 28 3.04 -9.83 3.16
CA ASP A 28 3.60 -8.63 3.80
C ASP A 28 2.50 -7.85 4.55
N GLU A 29 1.27 -7.82 4.03
CA GLU A 29 0.11 -7.26 4.73
C GLU A 29 -0.16 -7.98 6.05
N LEU A 30 -0.13 -9.33 6.05
CA LEU A 30 -0.31 -10.13 7.26
C LEU A 30 0.83 -9.87 8.28
N GLN A 31 2.08 -9.98 7.85
CA GLN A 31 3.24 -9.80 8.72
C GLN A 31 3.28 -8.38 9.32
N GLY A 32 3.07 -7.36 8.48
CA GLY A 32 3.01 -5.97 8.91
C GLY A 32 1.87 -5.70 9.87
N SER A 33 0.69 -6.27 9.61
CA SER A 33 -0.48 -6.14 10.50
C SER A 33 -0.24 -6.76 11.88
N LEU A 34 0.43 -7.92 11.94
CA LEU A 34 0.77 -8.56 13.22
C LEU A 34 1.76 -7.72 14.02
N LEU A 35 2.81 -7.20 13.38
CA LEU A 35 3.77 -6.30 14.02
C LEU A 35 3.10 -5.01 14.52
N TYR A 36 2.21 -4.43 13.70
CA TYR A 36 1.43 -3.24 14.06
C TYR A 36 0.56 -3.49 15.30
N GLN A 37 -0.17 -4.60 15.34
CA GLN A 37 -1.02 -4.97 16.48
C GLN A 37 -0.22 -5.19 17.78
N ASN A 38 1.03 -5.63 17.66
CA ASN A 38 1.94 -5.79 18.79
C ASN A 38 2.63 -4.48 19.21
N GLY A 39 2.33 -3.35 18.56
CA GLY A 39 2.96 -2.05 18.84
C GLY A 39 4.39 -1.92 18.29
N CYS A 40 4.87 -2.89 17.50
CA CYS A 40 6.18 -2.87 16.85
C CYS A 40 6.13 -1.99 15.58
N TYR A 41 5.77 -0.71 15.72
CA TYR A 41 5.47 0.17 14.59
C TYR A 41 6.64 0.35 13.62
N SER A 42 7.86 0.55 14.14
CA SER A 42 9.07 0.70 13.31
C SER A 42 9.33 -0.53 12.44
N ASP A 43 9.10 -1.73 12.99
CA ASP A 43 9.28 -2.99 12.27
C ASP A 43 8.11 -3.28 11.32
N ALA A 44 6.91 -2.80 11.64
CA ALA A 44 5.71 -2.98 10.82
C ALA A 44 5.78 -2.17 9.51
N ILE A 45 6.25 -0.92 9.58
CA ILE A 45 6.30 0.03 8.46
C ILE A 45 6.89 -0.56 7.17
N PRO A 46 8.06 -1.24 7.14
CA PRO A 46 8.60 -1.78 5.90
C PRO A 46 7.68 -2.83 5.25
N TYR A 47 7.06 -3.72 6.03
CA TYR A 47 6.12 -4.72 5.50
C TYR A 47 4.84 -4.07 4.97
N LEU A 48 4.24 -3.18 5.77
CA LEU A 48 3.02 -2.46 5.39
C LEU A 48 3.26 -1.58 4.16
N GLY A 49 4.41 -0.93 4.09
CA GLY A 49 4.82 -0.07 2.98
C GLY A 49 5.03 -0.85 1.69
N CYS A 50 5.73 -1.98 1.74
CA CYS A 50 5.89 -2.87 0.60
C CYS A 50 4.54 -3.37 0.09
N ALA A 51 3.68 -3.86 0.98
CA ALA A 51 2.34 -4.31 0.61
C ALA A 51 1.51 -3.19 -0.03
N PHE A 52 1.62 -1.95 0.49
CA PHE A 52 0.92 -0.78 -0.04
C PHE A 52 1.36 -0.44 -1.47
N ASP A 53 2.67 -0.49 -1.74
CA ASP A 53 3.21 -0.24 -3.07
C ASP A 53 2.84 -1.34 -4.06
N ILE A 54 2.88 -2.61 -3.65
CA ILE A 54 2.41 -3.71 -4.50
C ILE A 54 0.94 -3.51 -4.83
N ALA A 55 0.09 -3.23 -3.83
CA ALA A 55 -1.34 -3.02 -4.03
C ALA A 55 -1.62 -1.82 -4.97
N ALA A 56 -0.85 -0.74 -4.83
CA ALA A 56 -0.96 0.42 -5.71
C ALA A 56 -0.62 0.07 -7.17
N ILE A 57 0.49 -0.66 -7.40
CA ILE A 57 0.89 -1.09 -8.74
C ILE A 57 -0.15 -2.04 -9.35
N LEU A 58 -0.65 -3.01 -8.57
CA LEU A 58 -1.67 -3.94 -9.06
C LEU A 58 -3.00 -3.24 -9.41
N LEU A 59 -3.38 -2.19 -8.69
CA LEU A 59 -4.54 -1.36 -9.05
C LEU A 59 -4.33 -0.59 -10.36
N GLU A 60 -3.11 -0.15 -10.66
CA GLU A 60 -2.79 0.53 -11.91
C GLU A 60 -2.84 -0.42 -13.12
N LEU A 61 -2.43 -1.68 -12.92
CA LEU A 61 -2.44 -2.70 -13.98
C LEU A 61 -3.86 -3.11 -14.38
N GLY A 62 -4.79 -3.08 -13.43
CA GLY A 62 -6.23 -3.27 -13.67
C GLY A 62 -6.62 -4.72 -13.99
N ASP A 63 -7.71 -5.17 -13.37
CA ASP A 63 -8.49 -6.34 -13.76
C ASP A 63 -9.96 -6.10 -13.34
N GLU A 64 -10.90 -6.96 -13.76
CA GLU A 64 -12.35 -6.73 -13.57
C GLU A 64 -12.80 -6.59 -12.10
N ASP A 65 -12.05 -7.11 -11.12
CA ASP A 65 -12.35 -6.98 -9.68
C ASP A 65 -11.20 -6.34 -8.87
N SER A 66 -11.22 -5.01 -8.79
CA SER A 66 -10.29 -4.22 -7.97
C SER A 66 -10.71 -4.10 -6.50
N ALA A 67 -11.87 -4.64 -6.09
CA ALA A 67 -12.40 -4.44 -4.74
C ALA A 67 -11.49 -4.96 -3.62
N PRO A 68 -10.84 -6.14 -3.74
CA PRO A 68 -9.88 -6.61 -2.74
C PRO A 68 -8.68 -5.68 -2.60
N LEU A 69 -8.09 -5.25 -3.73
CA LEU A 69 -6.94 -4.34 -3.74
C LEU A 69 -7.27 -2.97 -3.16
N LEU A 70 -8.46 -2.43 -3.46
CA LEU A 70 -8.95 -1.19 -2.87
C LEU A 70 -9.10 -1.29 -1.35
N ARG A 71 -9.53 -2.46 -0.85
CA ARG A 71 -9.61 -2.73 0.59
C ARG A 71 -8.22 -2.76 1.22
N SER A 72 -7.27 -3.47 0.61
CA SER A 72 -5.88 -3.51 1.07
C SER A 72 -5.26 -2.11 1.09
N VAL A 73 -5.38 -1.31 0.01
CA VAL A 73 -4.87 0.08 -0.02
C VAL A 73 -5.43 0.93 1.12
N LYS A 74 -6.74 0.85 1.38
CA LYS A 74 -7.37 1.57 2.49
C LYS A 74 -6.82 1.10 3.85
N GLY A 75 -6.80 -0.21 4.10
CA GLY A 75 -6.33 -0.79 5.35
C GLY A 75 -4.86 -0.49 5.63
N LEU A 76 -3.99 -0.74 4.65
CA LEU A 76 -2.55 -0.51 4.72
C LEU A 76 -2.22 0.98 4.92
N SER A 77 -2.89 1.88 4.18
CA SER A 77 -2.69 3.33 4.35
C SER A 77 -3.07 3.81 5.75
N MET A 78 -4.16 3.28 6.32
CA MET A 78 -4.58 3.60 7.68
C MET A 78 -3.55 3.12 8.70
N GLN A 79 -3.12 1.86 8.61
CA GLN A 79 -2.10 1.32 9.53
C GLN A 79 -0.76 2.05 9.40
N LEU A 80 -0.30 2.36 8.19
CA LEU A 80 0.92 3.15 7.96
C LEU A 80 0.82 4.54 8.57
N SER A 81 -0.28 5.26 8.30
CA SER A 81 -0.48 6.59 8.86
C SER A 81 -0.49 6.57 10.39
N MET A 82 -1.17 5.59 11.00
CA MET A 82 -1.20 5.43 12.45
C MET A 82 0.17 5.01 13.03
N ALA A 83 0.90 4.12 12.35
CA ALA A 83 2.24 3.71 12.76
C ALA A 83 3.21 4.89 12.76
N TYR A 84 3.20 5.71 11.70
CA TYR A 84 4.02 6.93 11.66
C TYR A 84 3.60 7.96 12.72
N GLN A 85 2.30 8.14 12.98
CA GLN A 85 1.83 8.99 14.06
C GLN A 85 2.31 8.51 15.43
N ALA A 86 2.28 7.21 15.70
CA ALA A 86 2.77 6.61 16.94
C ALA A 86 4.28 6.82 17.15
N LEU A 87 5.04 7.00 16.06
CA LEU A 87 6.46 7.33 16.08
C LEU A 87 6.74 8.84 16.03
N HIS A 88 5.71 9.68 16.11
CA HIS A 88 5.80 11.15 15.98
C HIS A 88 6.32 11.65 14.61
N GLU A 89 6.22 10.81 13.58
CA GLU A 89 6.64 11.08 12.20
C GLU A 89 5.47 11.63 11.36
N THR A 90 4.84 12.71 11.83
CA THR A 90 3.57 13.24 11.28
C THR A 90 3.63 13.55 9.79
N ARG A 91 4.78 14.03 9.29
CA ARG A 91 4.98 14.32 7.86
C ARG A 91 4.85 13.08 6.98
N TYR A 92 5.30 11.93 7.48
CA TYR A 92 5.17 10.65 6.79
C TYR A 92 3.72 10.17 6.81
N ALA A 93 3.01 10.31 7.94
CA ALA A 93 1.60 9.97 8.04
C ALA A 93 0.71 10.78 7.07
N GLU A 94 0.97 12.08 6.94
CA GLU A 94 0.28 12.95 5.98
C GLU A 94 0.59 12.54 4.54
N ALA A 95 1.86 12.24 4.24
CA ALA A 95 2.28 11.83 2.90
C ALA A 95 1.64 10.50 2.47
N VAL A 96 1.51 9.51 3.36
CA VAL A 96 0.79 8.26 3.08
C VAL A 96 -0.69 8.52 2.82
N SER A 97 -1.34 9.26 3.72
CA SER A 97 -2.77 9.57 3.60
C SER A 97 -3.08 10.31 2.31
N HIS A 98 -2.23 11.27 1.93
CA HIS A 98 -2.36 12.00 0.68
C HIS A 98 -2.17 11.08 -0.53
N ARG A 99 -1.15 10.21 -0.53
CA ARG A 99 -0.91 9.27 -1.64
C ARG A 99 -2.07 8.28 -1.80
N ALA A 100 -2.59 7.72 -0.71
CA ALA A 100 -3.75 6.84 -0.76
C ALA A 100 -5.00 7.56 -1.32
N MET A 101 -5.24 8.80 -0.91
CA MET A 101 -6.33 9.62 -1.44
C MET A 101 -6.22 9.86 -2.95
N LEU A 102 -5.01 10.14 -3.46
CA LEU A 102 -4.77 10.29 -4.90
C LEU A 102 -5.04 8.99 -5.66
N LEU A 103 -4.53 7.85 -5.18
CA LEU A 103 -4.75 6.53 -5.78
C LEU A 103 -6.24 6.19 -5.86
N LEU A 104 -6.97 6.32 -4.74
CA LEU A 104 -8.39 6.00 -4.68
C LEU A 104 -9.24 6.90 -5.59
N ARG A 105 -8.85 8.17 -5.77
CA ARG A 105 -9.50 9.09 -6.71
C ARG A 105 -9.25 8.67 -8.15
N ALA A 106 -8.01 8.33 -8.50
CA ALA A 106 -7.65 7.89 -9.85
C ALA A 106 -8.43 6.63 -10.25
N VAL A 107 -8.49 5.61 -9.37
CA VAL A 107 -9.27 4.38 -9.64
C VAL A 107 -10.76 4.67 -9.79
N SER A 108 -11.32 5.52 -8.91
CA SER A 108 -12.74 5.91 -9.01
C SER A 108 -13.06 6.63 -10.32
N GLN A 109 -12.13 7.44 -10.83
CA GLN A 109 -12.30 8.15 -12.10
C GLN A 109 -12.19 7.22 -13.30
N ALA A 110 -11.24 6.27 -13.29
CA ALA A 110 -11.09 5.27 -14.33
C ALA A 110 -12.34 4.37 -14.43
N ALA A 111 -12.92 3.96 -13.31
CA ALA A 111 -14.15 3.16 -13.28
C ALA A 111 -15.41 3.92 -13.76
N ALA A 112 -15.38 5.25 -13.84
CA ALA A 112 -16.50 6.07 -14.26
C ALA A 112 -16.49 6.42 -15.76
N GLN A 113 -15.47 5.98 -16.51
CA GLN A 113 -15.38 6.19 -17.96
C GLN A 113 -16.04 5.01 -18.69
N PRO A 114 -17.06 5.25 -19.55
CA PRO A 114 -17.82 4.20 -20.25
C PRO A 114 -17.07 3.56 -21.41
#